data_AF-A0A925XLK6-F1
#
_entry.id   AF-A0A925XLK6-F1
#
_cell.length_a   1.000
_cell.length_b   1.000
_cell.length_c   1.000
_cell.angle_alpha   90.00
_cell.angle_beta   90.00
_cell.angle_gamma   90.00
#
_symmetry.space_group_name_H-M   'P 1'
#
loop_
_entity.id
_entity.type
_entity.pdbx_description
1 polymer ?
#
loop_
_entity_poly.entity_id
_entity_poly.type
_entity_poly.pdbx_seq_one_letter_code
_entity_poly.pdbx_strand_id
1 'polypeptide(L)'
;LEFRYHAMTDRVATTATTWHGLTDGCAQCHTHKYDPITHRDYFSFFALLNNADEPEMDVVRSDITARRASLLEQIAVHEADLPNRFPLPDDFEWTPVKPAVARSTGMATLEIRDDASVFVTGTSPDKDTYLVGLDSDLTDVVAVRLEALADPALPSKGPGRTAHGNFVLTEFKATLKERGAAASGDAKDDAPPLKFVRASADFSQEQFSPEQAIDGNVKTGGWAIHGPGEWNVNRTATFFLAEPGGLAGKTARWTIRLDQNHGMQHTLGKFRISLGRRPANSNHPEAARRLAHREQKFGAWLAKEETRVVKWTTLKPVAAKSNLALLTIQDDDSIFASGDMSKRDIYDLSYVVAGGSPATDGATRSGEPPEPRKWTALRIEAIPDERLPKNGPGRVYYEGPFGDFFLSTITVSADGQPVKLTGATQSFANGGNTAAMALDENQQTGWSINGGQGKPHVAVFRFATPVTKSARFDVSMLFERYYAASLGRFKVSVTDDHRPAEASSLPAELATDLLIPRESRSPAQVDRLLKHFASEAPELVGERAKIAALRAQLPAFPTTLILRERPANNPRATHRHHRGEFLQPKELVEPAVLAALPQLDAK
;
A
#
# COMPACT_ATOMS: atom_id res chain seq x y z
N LEU A 1 -1.83 24.70 20.99
CA LEU A 1 -2.67 25.31 22.06
C LEU A 1 -2.77 26.82 21.88
N GLU A 2 -1.66 27.54 21.70
CA GLU A 2 -1.63 28.99 21.43
C GLU A 2 -2.46 29.41 20.20
N PHE A 3 -2.27 28.76 19.04
CA PHE A 3 -3.08 29.03 17.84
C PHE A 3 -4.59 28.92 18.10
N ARG A 4 -5.01 27.91 18.88
CA ARG A 4 -6.43 27.75 19.25
C ARG A 4 -6.90 28.87 20.17
N TYR A 5 -6.06 29.30 21.12
CA TYR A 5 -6.39 30.43 21.99
C TYR A 5 -6.68 31.68 21.16
N HIS A 6 -5.81 32.03 20.22
CA HIS A 6 -6.01 33.18 19.34
C HIS A 6 -7.22 33.04 18.41
N ALA A 7 -7.42 31.85 17.82
CA ALA A 7 -8.61 31.58 17.02
C ALA A 7 -9.90 31.75 17.85
N MET A 8 -9.87 31.38 19.13
CA MET A 8 -11.02 31.50 20.01
C MET A 8 -11.24 32.94 20.50
N THR A 9 -10.18 33.71 20.77
CA THR A 9 -10.32 35.15 21.06
C THR A 9 -10.92 35.89 19.86
N ASP A 10 -10.49 35.54 18.64
CA ASP A 10 -11.04 36.09 17.40
C ASP A 10 -12.52 35.69 17.22
N ARG A 11 -12.85 34.42 17.49
CA ARG A 11 -14.24 33.92 17.43
C ARG A 11 -15.16 34.64 18.41
N VAL A 12 -14.72 34.85 19.66
CA VAL A 12 -15.48 35.59 20.66
C VAL A 12 -15.73 37.02 20.19
N ALA A 13 -14.66 37.74 19.84
CA ALA A 13 -14.74 39.13 19.40
C ALA A 13 -15.60 39.29 18.14
N THR A 14 -15.44 38.40 17.16
CA THR A 14 -16.22 38.41 15.92
C THR A 14 -17.69 38.11 16.20
N THR A 15 -17.98 37.14 17.06
CA THR A 15 -19.37 36.78 17.39
C THR A 15 -20.07 37.94 18.08
N ALA A 16 -19.45 38.53 19.09
CA ALA A 16 -20.04 39.63 19.83
C ALA A 16 -20.17 40.91 18.99
N THR A 17 -19.15 41.27 18.21
CA THR A 17 -19.19 42.48 17.37
C THR A 17 -20.23 42.34 16.26
N THR A 18 -20.28 41.19 15.58
CA THR A 18 -21.13 41.00 14.39
C THR A 18 -22.57 40.69 14.74
N TRP A 19 -22.80 39.81 15.72
CA TRP A 19 -24.15 39.30 16.02
C TRP A 19 -24.79 39.95 17.24
N HIS A 20 -24.01 40.35 18.25
CA HIS A 20 -24.54 40.98 19.45
C HIS A 20 -24.45 42.52 19.42
N GLY A 21 -23.64 43.09 18.52
CA GLY A 21 -23.38 44.53 18.48
C GLY A 21 -22.61 45.05 19.72
N LEU A 22 -21.83 44.19 20.37
CA LEU A 22 -21.10 44.47 21.61
C LEU A 22 -19.59 44.54 21.36
N THR A 23 -18.88 45.45 22.05
CA THR A 23 -17.42 45.57 21.98
C THR A 23 -16.71 44.73 23.05
N ASP A 24 -17.07 43.45 23.15
CA ASP A 24 -16.60 42.58 24.23
C ASP A 24 -15.08 42.28 24.19
N GLY A 25 -14.38 42.56 23.09
CA GLY A 25 -12.95 42.30 22.95
C GLY A 25 -12.08 42.98 24.01
N CYS A 26 -12.47 44.15 24.53
CA CYS A 26 -11.75 44.78 25.65
C CYS A 26 -11.85 43.94 26.94
N ALA A 27 -12.91 43.15 27.08
CA ALA A 27 -13.15 42.27 28.22
C ALA A 27 -12.15 41.10 28.30
N GLN A 28 -11.37 40.85 27.24
CA GLN A 28 -10.25 39.88 27.24
C GLN A 28 -9.20 40.21 28.30
N CYS A 29 -8.94 41.50 28.55
CA CYS A 29 -7.84 41.94 29.42
C CYS A 29 -8.31 42.47 30.77
N HIS A 30 -9.49 43.07 30.84
CA HIS A 30 -10.06 43.65 32.06
C HIS A 30 -11.58 43.74 31.92
N THR A 31 -12.33 43.88 33.01
CA THR A 31 -13.79 44.14 32.91
C THR A 31 -14.06 45.32 31.98
N HIS A 32 -15.03 45.15 31.07
CA HIS A 32 -15.32 46.14 30.05
C HIS A 32 -15.69 47.50 30.67
N LYS A 33 -15.26 48.60 30.04
CA LYS A 33 -15.37 49.94 30.63
C LYS A 33 -16.80 50.50 30.60
N TYR A 34 -17.56 50.18 29.57
CA TYR A 34 -18.87 50.80 29.30
C TYR A 34 -20.01 49.77 29.40
N ASP A 35 -19.92 48.67 28.67
CA ASP A 35 -20.86 47.55 28.74
C ASP A 35 -20.71 46.73 30.03
N PRO A 36 -21.82 46.15 30.57
CA PRO A 36 -21.82 45.33 31.78
C PRO A 36 -21.29 43.91 31.52
N ILE A 37 -20.10 43.83 30.89
CA ILE A 37 -19.41 42.58 30.57
C ILE A 37 -18.19 42.48 31.46
N THR A 38 -18.22 41.58 32.44
CA THR A 38 -17.06 41.33 33.28
C THR A 38 -16.00 40.55 32.53
N HIS A 39 -14.75 40.63 32.99
CA HIS A 39 -13.67 39.78 32.51
C HIS A 39 -14.03 38.28 32.62
N ARG A 40 -14.83 37.91 33.63
CA ARG A 40 -15.32 36.53 33.80
C ARG A 40 -16.38 36.17 32.76
N ASP A 41 -17.29 37.09 32.41
CA ASP A 41 -18.31 36.85 31.38
C ASP A 41 -17.67 36.58 30.02
N TYR A 42 -16.64 37.36 29.65
CA TYR A 42 -15.88 37.13 28.42
C TYR A 42 -15.31 35.72 28.35
N PHE A 43 -14.62 35.28 29.40
CA PHE A 43 -14.01 33.94 29.42
C PHE A 43 -15.06 32.81 29.57
N SER A 44 -16.23 33.08 30.13
CA SER A 44 -17.34 32.11 30.19
C SER A 44 -17.97 31.92 28.80
N PHE A 45 -18.11 33.00 28.03
CA PHE A 45 -18.55 32.94 26.63
C PHE A 45 -17.48 32.32 25.72
N PHE A 46 -16.20 32.63 25.95
CA PHE A 46 -15.08 31.90 25.36
C PHE A 46 -15.19 30.40 25.64
N ALA A 47 -15.45 30.02 26.89
CA ALA A 47 -15.53 28.61 27.27
C ALA A 47 -16.67 27.87 26.54
N LEU A 48 -17.81 28.53 26.36
CA LEU A 48 -18.93 28.03 25.56
C LEU A 48 -18.50 27.74 24.10
N LEU A 49 -17.89 28.72 23.43
CA LEU A 49 -17.47 28.58 22.03
C LEU A 49 -16.25 27.66 21.84
N ASN A 50 -15.44 27.50 22.89
CA ASN A 50 -14.26 26.64 22.90
C ASN A 50 -14.61 25.15 23.00
N ASN A 51 -15.84 24.80 23.37
CA ASN A 51 -16.23 23.41 23.60
C ASN A 51 -16.75 22.66 22.34
N ALA A 52 -16.18 22.95 21.17
CA ALA A 52 -16.53 22.31 19.91
C ALA A 52 -15.29 21.81 19.15
N ASP A 53 -15.38 20.63 18.55
CA ASP A 53 -14.44 20.15 17.54
C ASP A 53 -14.84 20.67 16.16
N GLU A 54 -13.86 20.80 15.26
CA GLU A 54 -14.04 21.39 13.93
C GLU A 54 -13.68 20.39 12.82
N PRO A 55 -14.38 19.25 12.70
CA PRO A 55 -14.08 18.27 11.66
C PRO A 55 -14.55 18.75 10.28
N GLU A 56 -13.94 18.21 9.23
CA GLU A 56 -14.51 18.24 7.88
C GLU A 56 -15.60 17.17 7.76
N MET A 57 -16.67 17.50 7.04
CA MET A 57 -17.77 16.61 6.71
C MET A 57 -17.98 16.56 5.20
N ASP A 58 -18.17 15.36 4.66
CA ASP A 58 -18.55 15.16 3.27
C ASP A 58 -19.96 15.73 2.99
N VAL A 59 -20.06 16.58 1.99
CA VAL A 59 -21.34 17.08 1.46
C VAL A 59 -21.83 16.07 0.42
N VAL A 60 -22.65 15.12 0.88
CA VAL A 60 -23.19 14.04 0.05
C VAL A 60 -24.08 14.61 -1.05
N ARG A 61 -23.74 14.31 -2.31
CA ARG A 61 -24.53 14.68 -3.49
C ARG A 61 -24.96 13.44 -4.28
N SER A 62 -26.19 13.42 -4.76
CA SER A 62 -26.78 12.26 -5.45
C SER A 62 -26.05 11.88 -6.74
N ASP A 63 -25.56 12.86 -7.51
CA ASP A 63 -24.79 12.65 -8.73
C ASP A 63 -23.45 11.94 -8.46
N ILE A 64 -22.72 12.41 -7.43
CA ILE A 64 -21.46 11.79 -6.98
C ILE A 64 -21.73 10.39 -6.44
N THR A 65 -22.75 10.22 -5.59
CA THR A 65 -23.12 8.93 -5.02
C THR A 65 -23.47 7.91 -6.10
N ALA A 66 -24.29 8.28 -7.09
CA ALA A 66 -24.66 7.40 -8.20
C ALA A 66 -23.43 7.00 -9.04
N ARG A 67 -22.54 7.95 -9.34
CA ARG A 67 -21.30 7.66 -10.08
C ARG A 67 -20.37 6.73 -9.31
N ARG A 68 -20.19 6.96 -8.01
CA ARG A 68 -19.40 6.08 -7.12
C ARG A 68 -19.98 4.68 -7.09
N ALA A 69 -21.28 4.52 -6.91
CA ALA A 69 -21.94 3.21 -6.88
C ALA A 69 -21.67 2.41 -8.17
N SER A 70 -21.84 3.04 -9.33
CA SER A 70 -21.57 2.39 -10.63
C SER A 70 -20.10 1.96 -10.80
N LEU A 71 -19.15 2.79 -10.34
CA LEU A 71 -17.72 2.44 -10.40
C LEU A 71 -17.37 1.31 -9.43
N LEU A 72 -17.90 1.35 -8.20
CA LEU A 72 -17.69 0.32 -7.19
C LEU A 72 -18.26 -1.03 -7.62
N GLU A 73 -19.41 -1.04 -8.30
CA GLU A 73 -19.99 -2.27 -8.89
C GLU A 73 -19.06 -2.87 -9.96
N GLN A 74 -18.55 -2.04 -10.88
CA GLN A 74 -17.59 -2.49 -11.89
C GLN A 74 -16.31 -3.04 -11.24
N ILE A 75 -15.77 -2.35 -10.23
CA ILE A 75 -14.61 -2.81 -9.47
C ILE A 75 -14.89 -4.17 -8.84
N ALA A 76 -16.02 -4.34 -8.15
CA ALA A 76 -16.39 -5.58 -7.50
C ALA A 76 -16.52 -6.75 -8.49
N VAL A 77 -17.10 -6.51 -9.68
CA VAL A 77 -17.19 -7.51 -10.76
C VAL A 77 -15.80 -7.94 -11.22
N HIS A 78 -14.90 -6.99 -11.48
CA HIS A 78 -13.53 -7.30 -11.90
C HIS A 78 -12.74 -8.04 -10.81
N GLU A 79 -12.87 -7.62 -9.54
CA GLU A 79 -12.21 -8.28 -8.41
C GLU A 79 -12.70 -9.70 -8.19
N ALA A 80 -14.00 -9.94 -8.32
CA ALA A 80 -14.59 -11.28 -8.19
C ALA A 80 -14.13 -12.23 -9.32
N ASP A 81 -13.88 -11.70 -10.52
CA ASP A 81 -13.46 -12.49 -11.68
C ASP A 81 -11.93 -12.70 -11.76
N LEU A 82 -11.13 -12.03 -10.92
CA LEU A 82 -9.66 -12.18 -10.91
C LEU A 82 -9.18 -13.63 -10.88
N PRO A 83 -9.73 -14.54 -10.03
CA PRO A 83 -9.32 -15.94 -10.03
C PRO A 83 -9.55 -16.67 -11.36
N ASN A 84 -10.49 -16.22 -12.20
CA ASN A 84 -10.76 -16.83 -13.51
C ASN A 84 -9.89 -16.23 -14.63
N ARG A 85 -9.21 -15.11 -14.35
CA ARG A 85 -8.32 -14.41 -15.30
C ARG A 85 -6.86 -14.87 -15.20
N PHE A 86 -6.57 -15.91 -14.41
CA PHE A 86 -5.21 -16.41 -14.24
C PHE A 86 -4.61 -16.83 -15.60
N PRO A 87 -3.41 -16.37 -15.94
CA PRO A 87 -2.83 -16.64 -17.25
C PRO A 87 -2.44 -18.10 -17.40
N LEU A 88 -2.21 -18.51 -18.65
CA LEU A 88 -1.56 -19.79 -18.93
C LEU A 88 -0.14 -19.81 -18.36
N PRO A 89 0.38 -21.00 -17.99
CA PRO A 89 1.78 -21.12 -17.57
C PRO A 89 2.72 -20.74 -18.71
N ASP A 90 3.89 -20.23 -18.35
CA ASP A 90 4.97 -19.89 -19.30
C ASP A 90 5.84 -21.12 -19.61
N ASP A 91 5.19 -22.27 -19.87
CA ASP A 91 5.81 -23.56 -20.15
C ASP A 91 6.11 -23.72 -21.64
N PHE A 92 7.03 -22.92 -22.19
CA PHE A 92 7.37 -22.99 -23.61
C PHE A 92 8.59 -23.86 -23.90
N GLU A 93 8.52 -24.60 -25.01
CA GLU A 93 9.69 -25.14 -25.68
C GLU A 93 10.31 -24.05 -26.58
N TRP A 94 11.40 -23.47 -26.10
CA TRP A 94 12.09 -22.38 -26.77
C TRP A 94 13.07 -22.89 -27.81
N THR A 95 12.93 -22.40 -29.04
CA THR A 95 13.88 -22.63 -30.12
C THR A 95 14.55 -21.31 -30.51
N PRO A 96 15.83 -21.10 -30.19
CA PRO A 96 16.60 -19.98 -30.72
C PRO A 96 16.67 -20.05 -32.23
N VAL A 97 16.34 -18.95 -32.92
CA VAL A 97 16.38 -18.91 -34.40
C VAL A 97 17.50 -17.97 -34.83
N LYS A 98 18.53 -18.52 -35.48
CA LYS A 98 19.62 -17.71 -36.05
C LYS A 98 19.03 -16.77 -37.11
N PRO A 99 19.18 -15.43 -36.98
CA PRO A 99 18.67 -14.52 -37.99
C PRO A 99 19.28 -14.77 -39.37
N ALA A 100 18.46 -14.66 -40.40
CA ALA A 100 18.91 -14.66 -41.79
C ALA A 100 19.38 -13.27 -42.23
N VAL A 101 18.82 -12.22 -41.62
CA VAL A 101 19.19 -10.82 -41.84
C VAL A 101 18.93 -10.02 -40.58
N ALA A 102 19.79 -9.05 -40.28
CA ALA A 102 19.62 -8.09 -39.20
C ALA A 102 20.17 -6.74 -39.67
N ARG A 103 19.37 -5.68 -39.55
CA ARG A 103 19.78 -4.32 -39.96
C ARG A 103 19.20 -3.26 -39.04
N SER A 104 19.92 -2.14 -38.94
CA SER A 104 19.48 -0.92 -38.26
C SER A 104 19.02 0.12 -39.28
N THR A 105 18.07 0.96 -38.90
CA THR A 105 17.69 2.15 -39.68
C THR A 105 18.54 3.37 -39.33
N GLY A 106 19.16 3.39 -38.15
CA GLY A 106 20.03 4.43 -37.63
C GLY A 106 21.52 4.19 -37.85
N MET A 107 21.89 3.36 -38.84
CA MET A 107 23.27 3.07 -39.26
C MET A 107 24.15 2.37 -38.21
N ALA A 108 23.55 1.69 -37.23
CA ALA A 108 24.29 0.76 -36.38
C ALA A 108 24.65 -0.52 -37.16
N THR A 109 25.77 -1.15 -36.83
CA THR A 109 26.21 -2.40 -37.45
C THR A 109 25.68 -3.58 -36.64
N LEU A 110 24.84 -4.43 -37.24
CA LEU A 110 24.28 -5.62 -36.60
C LEU A 110 25.00 -6.88 -37.13
N GLU A 111 25.85 -7.46 -36.28
CA GLU A 111 26.59 -8.69 -36.56
C GLU A 111 25.79 -9.90 -36.07
N ILE A 112 25.46 -10.83 -36.96
CA ILE A 112 24.81 -12.10 -36.59
C ILE A 112 25.88 -13.12 -36.23
N ARG A 113 25.84 -13.63 -35.00
CA ARG A 113 26.82 -14.58 -34.46
C ARG A 113 26.31 -16.03 -34.52
N ASP A 114 27.23 -16.98 -34.31
CA ASP A 114 26.94 -18.41 -34.41
C ASP A 114 26.03 -18.95 -33.31
N ASP A 115 25.99 -18.29 -32.15
CA ASP A 115 25.09 -18.58 -31.03
C ASP A 115 23.66 -18.04 -31.24
N ALA A 116 23.32 -17.67 -32.48
CA ALA A 116 22.09 -17.01 -32.90
C ALA A 116 21.85 -15.62 -32.30
N SER A 117 22.84 -15.04 -31.60
CA SER A 117 22.74 -13.66 -31.12
C SER A 117 23.06 -12.65 -32.22
N VAL A 118 22.52 -11.45 -32.08
CA VAL A 118 22.88 -10.26 -32.84
C VAL A 118 23.68 -9.36 -31.92
N PHE A 119 24.90 -9.01 -32.32
CA PHE A 119 25.75 -8.08 -31.62
C PHE A 119 25.80 -6.75 -32.37
N VAL A 120 25.63 -5.63 -31.65
CA VAL A 120 25.46 -4.32 -32.25
C VAL A 120 26.66 -3.43 -31.96
N THR A 121 27.27 -2.91 -33.02
CA THR A 121 28.46 -2.04 -32.99
C THR A 121 28.29 -0.82 -33.90
N GLY A 122 29.35 -0.03 -34.07
CA GLY A 122 29.34 1.14 -34.93
C GLY A 122 28.52 2.29 -34.34
N THR A 123 27.80 3.03 -35.19
CA THR A 123 26.98 4.19 -34.81
C THR A 123 26.04 3.83 -33.65
N SER A 124 26.01 4.66 -32.62
CA SER A 124 25.02 4.58 -31.53
C SER A 124 24.09 5.78 -31.64
N PRO A 125 23.05 5.71 -32.49
CA PRO A 125 22.14 6.83 -32.70
C PRO A 125 21.30 7.07 -31.45
N ASP A 126 20.73 8.27 -31.35
CA ASP A 126 19.83 8.64 -30.24
C ASP A 126 18.61 7.70 -30.16
N LYS A 127 18.08 7.34 -31.32
CA LYS A 127 16.95 6.41 -31.53
C LYS A 127 17.27 5.47 -32.67
N ASP A 128 16.79 4.24 -32.59
CA ASP A 128 16.97 3.27 -33.67
C ASP A 128 15.82 2.29 -33.79
N THR A 129 15.67 1.73 -34.99
CA THR A 129 14.85 0.55 -35.25
C THR A 129 15.76 -0.57 -35.75
N TYR A 130 15.69 -1.72 -35.08
CA TYR A 130 16.27 -2.95 -35.60
C TYR A 130 15.22 -3.77 -36.33
N LEU A 131 15.57 -4.24 -37.53
CA LEU A 131 14.76 -5.14 -38.35
C LEU A 131 15.51 -6.45 -38.50
N VAL A 132 14.92 -7.51 -37.97
CA VAL A 132 15.53 -8.84 -37.87
C VAL A 132 14.65 -9.86 -38.57
N GLY A 133 15.15 -10.44 -39.66
CA GLY A 133 14.45 -11.46 -40.42
C GLY A 133 14.88 -12.86 -39.98
N LEU A 134 13.93 -13.65 -39.50
CA LEU A 134 14.14 -15.05 -39.10
C LEU A 134 13.45 -15.96 -40.12
N ASP A 135 14.16 -16.98 -40.60
CA ASP A 135 13.56 -18.07 -41.39
C ASP A 135 13.28 -19.24 -40.46
N SER A 136 12.04 -19.72 -40.41
CA SER A 136 11.65 -20.82 -39.51
C SER A 136 10.57 -21.70 -40.13
N ASP A 137 10.73 -23.01 -39.98
CA ASP A 137 9.72 -24.03 -40.32
C ASP A 137 8.81 -24.36 -39.12
N LEU A 138 8.97 -23.65 -38.00
CA LEU A 138 8.15 -23.87 -36.81
C LEU A 138 6.71 -23.44 -37.09
N THR A 139 5.78 -24.34 -36.77
CA THR A 139 4.35 -24.06 -36.64
C THR A 139 3.98 -23.93 -35.18
N ASP A 140 2.76 -23.45 -34.92
CA ASP A 140 2.18 -23.38 -33.58
C ASP A 140 3.01 -22.55 -32.59
N VAL A 141 3.70 -21.54 -33.12
CA VAL A 141 4.47 -20.59 -32.32
C VAL A 141 3.49 -19.68 -31.59
N VAL A 142 3.49 -19.69 -30.27
CA VAL A 142 2.54 -18.92 -29.45
C VAL A 142 3.20 -17.76 -28.71
N ALA A 143 4.53 -17.73 -28.69
CA ALA A 143 5.29 -16.68 -28.03
C ALA A 143 6.63 -16.42 -28.73
N VAL A 144 7.13 -15.19 -28.60
CA VAL A 144 8.46 -14.79 -29.04
C VAL A 144 9.23 -14.26 -27.83
N ARG A 145 10.40 -14.82 -27.55
CA ARG A 145 11.28 -14.34 -26.48
C ARG A 145 12.41 -13.52 -27.06
N LEU A 146 12.56 -12.32 -26.52
CA LEU A 146 13.72 -11.47 -26.69
C LEU A 146 14.63 -11.64 -25.48
N GLU A 147 15.84 -12.13 -25.73
CA GLU A 147 16.88 -12.26 -24.72
C GLU A 147 17.85 -11.09 -24.92
N ALA A 148 17.89 -10.16 -23.97
CA ALA A 148 18.86 -9.07 -23.93
C ALA A 148 20.12 -9.58 -23.20
N LEU A 149 21.24 -9.69 -23.89
CA LEU A 149 22.41 -10.45 -23.44
C LEU A 149 23.55 -9.51 -23.02
N ALA A 150 24.04 -9.69 -21.80
CA ALA A 150 25.27 -9.05 -21.35
C ALA A 150 26.47 -9.56 -22.17
N ASP A 151 27.42 -8.67 -22.43
CA ASP A 151 28.65 -9.01 -23.16
C ASP A 151 29.79 -8.12 -22.66
N PRO A 152 30.99 -8.67 -22.36
CA PRO A 152 32.13 -7.87 -21.90
C PRO A 152 32.57 -6.76 -22.87
N ALA A 153 32.25 -6.88 -24.16
CA ALA A 153 32.56 -5.88 -25.17
C ALA A 153 31.53 -4.73 -25.24
N LEU A 154 30.43 -4.79 -24.50
CA LEU A 154 29.43 -3.73 -24.42
C LEU A 154 29.70 -2.74 -23.27
N PRO A 155 29.16 -1.51 -23.37
CA PRO A 155 29.17 -0.56 -22.27
C PRO A 155 28.66 -1.18 -20.96
N SER A 156 29.36 -0.87 -19.86
CA SER A 156 29.09 -1.43 -18.53
C SER A 156 28.98 -2.96 -18.45
N LYS A 157 29.42 -3.68 -19.49
CA LYS A 157 29.25 -5.14 -19.64
C LYS A 157 27.78 -5.59 -19.61
N GLY A 158 26.85 -4.66 -19.83
CA GLY A 158 25.41 -4.90 -19.82
C GLY A 158 24.85 -5.17 -21.22
N PRO A 159 23.55 -5.46 -21.34
CA PRO A 159 22.93 -5.76 -22.63
C PRO A 159 22.61 -4.53 -23.49
N GLY A 160 22.60 -3.32 -22.92
CA GLY A 160 22.36 -2.06 -23.62
C GLY A 160 23.63 -1.34 -24.07
N ARG A 161 23.46 -0.31 -24.91
CA ARG A 161 24.55 0.51 -25.49
C ARG A 161 24.76 1.85 -24.80
N THR A 162 23.96 2.18 -23.79
CA THR A 162 24.18 3.38 -22.96
C THR A 162 25.40 3.21 -22.07
N ALA A 163 25.99 4.31 -21.59
CA ALA A 163 27.16 4.26 -20.70
C ALA A 163 26.94 3.52 -19.37
N HIS A 164 25.69 3.22 -19.00
CA HIS A 164 25.31 2.48 -17.79
C HIS A 164 24.69 1.09 -18.10
N GLY A 165 24.62 0.71 -19.39
CA GLY A 165 24.18 -0.62 -19.86
C GLY A 165 22.67 -0.83 -20.01
N ASN A 166 21.86 0.22 -19.83
CA ASN A 166 20.40 0.17 -20.02
C ASN A 166 20.00 0.31 -21.51
N PHE A 167 18.77 -0.10 -21.82
CA PHE A 167 18.08 0.10 -23.10
C PHE A 167 16.59 0.37 -22.83
N VAL A 168 15.88 0.90 -23.83
CA VAL A 168 14.42 1.05 -23.76
C VAL A 168 13.80 0.56 -25.07
N LEU A 169 13.16 -0.61 -25.03
CA LEU A 169 12.40 -1.15 -26.14
C LEU A 169 11.01 -0.55 -26.14
N THR A 170 10.80 0.48 -26.97
CA THR A 170 9.55 1.23 -27.05
C THR A 170 8.44 0.51 -27.82
N GLU A 171 8.78 -0.34 -28.79
CA GLU A 171 7.78 -1.16 -29.49
C GLU A 171 8.41 -2.46 -30.03
N PHE A 172 7.67 -3.55 -29.91
CA PHE A 172 7.99 -4.87 -30.42
C PHE A 172 6.91 -5.31 -31.40
N LYS A 173 7.28 -5.44 -32.68
CA LYS A 173 6.36 -5.87 -33.75
C LYS A 173 6.91 -7.10 -34.47
N ALA A 174 6.01 -7.92 -34.97
CA ALA A 174 6.35 -9.06 -35.81
C ALA A 174 5.38 -9.14 -36.98
N THR A 175 5.86 -9.56 -38.13
CA THR A 175 5.05 -9.94 -39.30
C THR A 175 5.46 -11.34 -39.76
N LEU A 176 4.60 -11.97 -40.56
CA LEU A 176 4.84 -13.31 -41.08
C LEU A 176 4.51 -13.37 -42.58
N LYS A 177 5.40 -13.96 -43.38
CA LYS A 177 5.15 -14.30 -44.79
C LYS A 177 5.84 -15.60 -45.20
N GLU A 178 5.41 -16.20 -46.30
CA GLU A 178 6.12 -17.35 -46.88
C GLU A 178 7.50 -16.93 -47.41
N ARG A 179 8.51 -17.76 -47.18
CA ARG A 179 9.87 -17.55 -47.68
C ARG A 179 9.92 -17.83 -49.19
N GLY A 180 9.57 -16.84 -50.02
CA GLY A 180 9.71 -16.96 -51.48
C GLY A 180 8.76 -16.13 -52.35
N ALA A 181 8.91 -14.80 -52.34
CA ALA A 181 8.76 -13.94 -53.52
C ALA A 181 9.94 -12.97 -53.47
N ALA A 182 10.64 -12.76 -54.59
CA ALA A 182 11.96 -12.13 -54.66
C ALA A 182 12.14 -10.93 -53.70
N ALA A 183 12.98 -11.09 -52.68
CA ALA A 183 13.39 -10.01 -51.79
C ALA A 183 14.54 -9.23 -52.45
N SER A 184 14.20 -8.20 -53.23
CA SER A 184 15.10 -7.07 -53.33
C SER A 184 15.17 -6.42 -51.94
N GLY A 185 16.38 -6.10 -51.48
CA GLY A 185 16.69 -5.71 -50.09
C GLY A 185 15.99 -4.44 -49.55
N ASP A 186 15.04 -3.87 -50.29
CA ASP A 186 14.29 -2.65 -49.98
C ASP A 186 12.75 -2.81 -50.02
N ALA A 187 12.22 -4.02 -50.23
CA ALA A 187 10.78 -4.23 -50.22
C ALA A 187 10.18 -3.88 -48.84
N LYS A 188 9.26 -2.90 -48.80
CA LYS A 188 8.45 -2.60 -47.61
C LYS A 188 7.76 -3.89 -47.18
N ASP A 189 7.88 -4.22 -45.90
CA ASP A 189 7.15 -5.35 -45.33
C ASP A 189 5.69 -4.94 -45.15
N ASP A 190 4.85 -5.39 -46.08
CA ASP A 190 3.43 -5.07 -46.21
C ASP A 190 2.52 -6.12 -45.55
N ALA A 191 3.11 -7.19 -45.01
CA ALA A 191 2.40 -8.18 -44.23
C ALA A 191 1.75 -7.55 -42.99
N PRO A 192 0.50 -7.94 -42.65
CA PRO A 192 -0.17 -7.42 -41.46
C PRO A 192 0.62 -7.80 -40.20
N PRO A 193 0.75 -6.88 -39.23
CA PRO A 193 1.44 -7.17 -37.98
C PRO A 193 0.69 -8.25 -37.18
N LEU A 194 1.44 -9.20 -36.64
CA LEU A 194 0.94 -10.15 -35.67
C LEU A 194 0.49 -9.40 -34.40
N LYS A 195 -0.64 -9.84 -33.84
CA LYS A 195 -1.17 -9.26 -32.61
C LYS A 195 -0.56 -9.94 -31.39
N PHE A 196 0.07 -9.16 -30.52
CA PHE A 196 0.47 -9.60 -29.18
C PHE A 196 -0.61 -9.20 -28.17
N VAL A 197 -0.95 -10.12 -27.26
CA VAL A 197 -2.02 -9.91 -26.25
C VAL A 197 -1.49 -9.79 -24.83
N ARG A 198 -0.23 -10.15 -24.61
CA ARG A 198 0.47 -10.07 -23.33
C ARG A 198 1.96 -9.94 -23.59
N ALA A 199 2.67 -9.36 -22.64
CA ALA A 199 4.12 -9.51 -22.51
C ALA A 199 4.47 -9.83 -21.05
N SER A 200 5.66 -10.35 -20.80
CA SER A 200 6.21 -10.52 -19.44
C SER A 200 7.73 -10.44 -19.51
N ALA A 201 8.39 -10.14 -18.40
CA ALA A 201 9.85 -10.12 -18.31
C ALA A 201 10.33 -10.65 -16.97
N ASP A 202 11.56 -11.15 -16.94
CA ASP A 202 12.22 -11.55 -15.68
C ASP A 202 12.54 -10.36 -14.77
N PHE A 203 12.67 -9.17 -15.35
CA PHE A 203 12.86 -7.91 -14.67
C PHE A 203 12.29 -6.76 -15.51
N SER A 204 11.77 -5.74 -14.83
CA SER A 204 11.37 -4.48 -15.46
C SER A 204 11.66 -3.32 -14.52
N GLN A 205 12.21 -2.24 -15.07
CA GLN A 205 12.30 -0.96 -14.39
C GLN A 205 10.89 -0.46 -14.04
N GLU A 206 10.75 0.21 -12.91
CA GLU A 206 9.49 0.82 -12.49
C GLU A 206 8.93 1.72 -13.60
N GLN A 207 7.66 1.55 -13.98
CA GLN A 207 6.98 2.24 -15.09
C GLN A 207 7.46 1.89 -16.52
N PHE A 208 8.35 0.90 -16.67
CA PHE A 208 8.90 0.44 -17.96
C PHE A 208 8.70 -1.06 -18.14
N SER A 209 7.44 -1.46 -18.16
CA SER A 209 6.95 -2.83 -18.35
C SER A 209 7.03 -3.28 -19.83
N PRO A 210 7.21 -4.59 -20.11
CA PRO A 210 7.21 -5.10 -21.47
C PRO A 210 5.85 -4.98 -22.18
N GLU A 211 4.76 -4.81 -21.45
CA GLU A 211 3.43 -4.57 -22.01
C GLU A 211 3.35 -3.22 -22.73
N GLN A 212 4.09 -2.20 -22.28
CA GLN A 212 4.19 -0.92 -22.99
C GLN A 212 4.90 -1.07 -24.33
N ALA A 213 5.70 -2.12 -24.54
CA ALA A 213 6.32 -2.38 -25.83
C ALA A 213 5.36 -3.02 -26.86
N ILE A 214 4.09 -3.27 -26.51
CA ILE A 214 3.07 -3.80 -27.43
C ILE A 214 1.75 -3.01 -27.35
N ASP A 215 1.77 -1.80 -26.78
CA ASP A 215 0.58 -0.96 -26.59
C ASP A 215 0.24 -0.09 -27.82
N GLY A 216 1.11 -0.09 -28.84
CA GLY A 216 0.96 0.72 -30.05
C GLY A 216 1.32 2.20 -29.88
N ASN A 217 1.81 2.60 -28.70
CA ASN A 217 2.11 3.97 -28.34
C ASN A 217 3.60 4.17 -28.04
N VAL A 218 4.32 4.62 -29.07
CA VAL A 218 5.76 4.93 -29.00
C VAL A 218 6.14 6.08 -28.05
N LYS A 219 5.19 6.69 -27.34
CA LYS A 219 5.42 7.79 -26.37
C LYS A 219 5.27 7.36 -24.90
N THR A 220 4.63 6.23 -24.59
CA THR A 220 4.28 5.82 -23.21
C THR A 220 5.36 5.05 -22.47
N GLY A 221 6.58 4.98 -23.01
CA GLY A 221 7.69 4.23 -22.42
C GLY A 221 8.01 2.99 -23.23
N GLY A 222 8.38 1.90 -22.57
CA GLY A 222 8.80 0.64 -23.19
C GLY A 222 9.36 -0.32 -22.15
N TRP A 223 9.91 -1.46 -22.57
CA TRP A 223 10.64 -2.34 -21.65
C TRP A 223 12.04 -1.79 -21.37
N ALA A 224 12.38 -1.61 -20.08
CA ALA A 224 13.71 -1.18 -19.63
C ALA A 224 14.14 -1.96 -18.38
N ILE A 225 15.44 -1.94 -18.08
CA ILE A 225 16.05 -2.83 -17.09
C ILE A 225 16.80 -2.11 -15.96
N HIS A 226 16.71 -0.79 -15.86
CA HIS A 226 17.37 -0.02 -14.81
C HIS A 226 16.53 0.00 -13.50
N GLY A 227 16.84 -0.88 -12.54
CA GLY A 227 16.44 -0.73 -11.13
C GLY A 227 17.42 -1.37 -10.09
N PRO A 228 17.06 -1.43 -8.81
CA PRO A 228 17.99 -1.86 -7.75
C PRO A 228 18.54 -3.28 -7.98
N GLY A 229 19.83 -3.49 -7.67
CA GLY A 229 20.51 -4.79 -7.81
C GLY A 229 21.39 -4.89 -9.07
N GLU A 230 21.69 -6.12 -9.51
CA GLU A 230 22.52 -6.38 -10.69
C GLU A 230 21.70 -6.27 -11.99
N TRP A 231 21.61 -5.09 -12.61
CA TRP A 231 20.90 -4.94 -13.90
C TRP A 231 21.73 -5.31 -15.14
N ASN A 232 23.07 -5.24 -15.06
CA ASN A 232 23.97 -5.52 -16.19
C ASN A 232 24.23 -7.02 -16.35
N VAL A 233 23.13 -7.78 -16.43
CA VAL A 233 23.10 -9.23 -16.61
C VAL A 233 22.17 -9.57 -17.77
N ASN A 234 22.12 -10.85 -18.16
CA ASN A 234 21.15 -11.30 -19.15
C ASN A 234 19.72 -11.06 -18.64
N ARG A 235 18.86 -10.53 -19.51
CA ARG A 235 17.44 -10.27 -19.23
C ARG A 235 16.57 -10.84 -20.33
N THR A 236 15.33 -11.16 -20.00
CA THR A 236 14.40 -11.77 -20.95
C THR A 236 13.04 -11.10 -20.89
N ALA A 237 12.48 -10.84 -22.08
CA ALA A 237 11.09 -10.48 -22.26
C ALA A 237 10.42 -11.47 -23.21
N THR A 238 9.19 -11.89 -22.89
CA THR A 238 8.37 -12.79 -23.67
C THR A 238 7.13 -12.07 -24.15
N PHE A 239 6.83 -12.15 -25.44
CA PHE A 239 5.68 -11.55 -26.10
C PHE A 239 4.75 -12.65 -26.60
N PHE A 240 3.48 -12.62 -26.20
CA PHE A 240 2.52 -13.71 -26.41
C PHE A 240 1.56 -13.37 -27.54
N LEU A 241 1.47 -14.24 -28.54
CA LEU A 241 0.64 -14.04 -29.72
C LEU A 241 -0.84 -14.28 -29.42
N ALA A 242 -1.72 -13.53 -30.08
CA ALA A 242 -3.17 -13.74 -30.04
C ALA A 242 -3.58 -15.07 -30.68
N GLU A 243 -2.88 -15.44 -31.77
CA GLU A 243 -3.10 -16.65 -32.55
C GLU A 243 -1.75 -17.31 -32.84
N PRO A 244 -1.68 -18.65 -32.92
CA PRO A 244 -0.43 -19.34 -33.22
C PRO A 244 0.13 -18.91 -34.59
N GLY A 245 1.41 -18.55 -34.62
CA GLY A 245 2.16 -18.21 -35.83
C GLY A 245 2.92 -19.39 -36.44
N GLY A 246 3.56 -19.12 -37.58
CA GLY A 246 4.20 -20.14 -38.44
C GLY A 246 3.33 -20.51 -39.64
N LEU A 247 3.91 -21.20 -40.62
CA LEU A 247 3.21 -21.62 -41.84
C LEU A 247 3.34 -23.13 -42.02
N ALA A 248 2.23 -23.86 -41.95
CA ALA A 248 2.26 -25.31 -42.10
C ALA A 248 2.81 -25.74 -43.46
N GLY A 249 3.83 -26.61 -43.45
CA GLY A 249 4.46 -27.16 -44.65
C GLY A 249 5.31 -26.17 -45.46
N LYS A 250 5.58 -24.97 -44.93
CA LYS A 250 6.32 -23.90 -45.60
C LYS A 250 7.31 -23.24 -44.64
N THR A 251 8.45 -22.78 -45.15
CA THR A 251 9.34 -21.92 -44.35
C THR A 251 8.72 -20.53 -44.26
N ALA A 252 8.50 -20.04 -43.04
CA ALA A 252 8.02 -18.69 -42.79
C ALA A 252 9.18 -17.71 -42.55
N ARG A 253 9.12 -16.54 -43.18
CA ARG A 253 9.94 -15.37 -42.86
C ARG A 253 9.20 -14.53 -41.81
N TRP A 254 9.76 -14.50 -40.61
CA TRP A 254 9.36 -13.60 -39.55
C TRP A 254 10.18 -12.31 -39.65
N THR A 255 9.53 -11.15 -39.74
CA THR A 255 10.23 -9.87 -39.59
C THR A 255 9.95 -9.33 -38.20
N ILE A 256 10.94 -9.38 -37.32
CA ILE A 256 10.89 -8.79 -35.99
C ILE A 256 11.40 -7.36 -36.06
N ARG A 257 10.58 -6.41 -35.61
CA ARG A 257 10.89 -4.99 -35.53
C ARG A 257 11.00 -4.57 -34.07
N LEU A 258 12.17 -4.04 -33.70
CA LEU A 258 12.48 -3.53 -32.37
C LEU A 258 12.66 -2.02 -32.45
N ASP A 259 11.67 -1.24 -32.03
CA ASP A 259 11.76 0.23 -32.01
C ASP A 259 12.27 0.72 -30.66
N GLN A 260 13.25 1.63 -30.68
CA GLN A 260 13.96 2.12 -29.50
C GLN A 260 14.00 3.65 -29.53
N ASN A 261 12.84 4.26 -29.26
CA ASN A 261 12.59 5.68 -29.52
C ASN A 261 12.73 6.59 -28.29
N HIS A 262 13.21 6.06 -27.17
CA HIS A 262 13.35 6.79 -25.90
C HIS A 262 14.35 7.96 -26.01
N GLY A 263 15.40 7.82 -26.82
CA GLY A 263 16.48 8.80 -26.91
C GLY A 263 17.67 8.46 -26.00
N MET A 264 18.65 9.34 -25.97
CA MET A 264 19.92 9.24 -25.24
C MET A 264 20.64 7.91 -25.47
N GLN A 265 20.53 7.36 -26.68
CA GLN A 265 21.19 6.13 -27.09
C GLN A 265 20.73 4.87 -26.31
N HIS A 266 19.51 4.85 -25.79
CA HIS A 266 18.90 3.69 -25.12
C HIS A 266 18.55 2.54 -26.07
N THR A 267 19.57 2.01 -26.74
CA THR A 267 19.47 0.94 -27.72
C THR A 267 20.14 -0.35 -27.21
N LEU A 268 19.66 -1.50 -27.65
CA LEU A 268 20.14 -2.84 -27.36
C LEU A 268 21.50 -3.05 -28.02
N GLY A 269 22.42 -3.65 -27.26
CA GLY A 269 23.80 -3.93 -27.66
C GLY A 269 24.03 -5.38 -28.07
N LYS A 270 23.38 -6.34 -27.40
CA LYS A 270 23.37 -7.73 -27.84
C LYS A 270 22.05 -8.38 -27.47
N PHE A 271 21.48 -9.12 -28.40
CA PHE A 271 20.22 -9.79 -28.16
C PHE A 271 20.08 -11.08 -28.96
N ARG A 272 19.14 -11.93 -28.56
CA ARG A 272 18.77 -13.15 -29.28
C ARG A 272 17.26 -13.28 -29.31
N ILE A 273 16.72 -13.84 -30.39
CA ILE A 273 15.28 -14.09 -30.55
C ILE A 273 15.05 -15.59 -30.58
N SER A 274 14.12 -16.05 -29.74
CA SER A 274 13.67 -17.43 -29.67
C SER A 274 12.18 -17.51 -29.93
N LEU A 275 11.75 -18.51 -30.71
CA LEU A 275 10.34 -18.82 -30.94
C LEU A 275 9.89 -19.91 -29.96
N GLY A 276 8.77 -19.65 -29.29
CA GLY A 276 8.21 -20.52 -28.25
C GLY A 276 6.98 -21.26 -28.74
N ARG A 277 7.05 -22.60 -28.68
CA ARG A 277 5.90 -23.48 -28.89
C ARG A 277 5.44 -24.02 -27.55
N ARG A 278 4.17 -24.43 -27.48
CA ARG A 278 3.71 -25.21 -26.33
C ARG A 278 4.22 -26.64 -26.46
N PRO A 279 4.64 -27.29 -25.36
CA PRO A 279 4.99 -28.69 -25.35
C PRO A 279 3.91 -29.55 -25.98
N ALA A 280 4.30 -30.57 -26.75
CA ALA A 280 3.36 -31.45 -27.45
C ALA A 280 2.44 -32.25 -26.50
N ASN A 281 2.80 -32.36 -25.21
CA ASN A 281 1.99 -32.97 -24.16
C ASN A 281 0.97 -32.00 -23.51
N SER A 282 0.86 -30.76 -23.99
CA SER A 282 -0.10 -29.76 -23.49
C SER A 282 -1.54 -29.95 -24.00
N ASN A 283 -1.94 -31.19 -24.33
CA ASN A 283 -3.24 -31.58 -24.91
C ASN A 283 -4.49 -31.25 -24.06
N HIS A 284 -4.33 -30.60 -22.91
CA HIS A 284 -5.44 -30.11 -22.11
C HIS A 284 -6.01 -28.81 -22.69
N PRO A 285 -7.35 -28.62 -22.70
CA PRO A 285 -7.97 -27.36 -23.07
C PRO A 285 -7.36 -26.18 -22.28
N GLU A 286 -7.23 -25.00 -22.91
CA GLU A 286 -6.61 -23.84 -22.26
C GLU A 286 -7.22 -23.52 -20.90
N ALA A 287 -8.54 -23.65 -20.76
CA ALA A 287 -9.23 -23.45 -19.49
C ALA A 287 -8.72 -24.38 -18.38
N ALA A 288 -8.50 -25.66 -18.68
CA ALA A 288 -7.97 -26.63 -17.73
C ALA A 288 -6.51 -26.31 -17.36
N ARG A 289 -5.71 -25.82 -18.31
CA ARG A 289 -4.33 -25.40 -18.07
C ARG A 289 -4.24 -24.15 -17.20
N ARG A 290 -5.11 -23.15 -17.43
CA ARG A 290 -5.23 -21.97 -16.56
C ARG A 290 -5.62 -22.37 -15.14
N LEU A 291 -6.58 -23.28 -15.01
CA LEU A 291 -7.02 -23.81 -13.72
C LEU A 291 -5.87 -24.50 -12.98
N ALA A 292 -5.17 -25.44 -13.64
CA ALA A 292 -4.04 -26.15 -13.04
C ALA A 292 -2.90 -25.19 -12.63
N HIS A 293 -2.59 -24.20 -13.47
CA HIS A 293 -1.57 -23.19 -13.16
C HIS A 293 -1.97 -22.36 -11.92
N ARG A 294 -3.23 -21.93 -11.84
CA ARG A 294 -3.77 -21.22 -10.68
C ARG A 294 -3.70 -22.07 -9.42
N GLU A 295 -4.14 -23.33 -9.48
CA GLU A 295 -4.14 -24.25 -8.34
C GLU A 295 -2.73 -24.53 -7.82
N GLN A 296 -1.76 -24.69 -8.73
CA GLN A 296 -0.35 -24.85 -8.36
C GLN A 296 0.16 -23.61 -7.61
N LYS A 297 -0.08 -22.41 -8.15
CA LYS A 297 0.40 -21.15 -7.56
C LYS A 297 -0.31 -20.83 -6.25
N PHE A 298 -1.61 -21.08 -6.18
CA PHE A 298 -2.40 -20.93 -4.97
C PHE A 298 -1.96 -21.92 -3.88
N GLY A 299 -1.71 -23.19 -4.22
CA GLY A 299 -1.20 -24.20 -3.29
C GLY A 299 0.18 -23.85 -2.72
N ALA A 300 1.06 -23.27 -3.54
CA ALA A 300 2.36 -22.77 -3.10
C ALA A 300 2.22 -21.55 -2.17
N TRP A 301 1.33 -20.62 -2.51
CA TRP A 301 1.00 -19.47 -1.65
C TRP A 301 0.44 -19.93 -0.29
N LEU A 302 -0.50 -20.87 -0.28
CA LEU A 302 -1.05 -21.45 0.95
C LEU A 302 0.06 -22.08 1.80
N ALA A 303 0.96 -22.86 1.20
CA ALA A 303 2.04 -23.53 1.93
C ALA A 303 2.96 -22.51 2.61
N LYS A 304 3.22 -21.39 1.95
CA LYS A 304 4.01 -20.28 2.52
C LYS A 304 3.25 -19.60 3.66
N GLU A 305 2.01 -19.18 3.46
CA GLU A 305 1.28 -18.39 4.46
C GLU A 305 0.89 -19.22 5.70
N GLU A 306 0.60 -20.52 5.54
CA GLU A 306 0.31 -21.43 6.66
C GLU A 306 1.48 -21.59 7.63
N THR A 307 2.72 -21.51 7.14
CA THR A 307 3.91 -21.53 8.00
C THR A 307 4.14 -20.23 8.77
N ARG A 308 3.56 -19.11 8.30
CA ARG A 308 3.75 -17.76 8.86
C ARG A 308 2.63 -17.33 9.78
N VAL A 309 1.41 -17.82 9.55
CA VAL A 309 0.25 -17.42 10.35
C VAL A 309 0.35 -17.98 11.77
N VAL A 310 0.16 -17.10 12.75
CA VAL A 310 0.12 -17.46 14.18
C VAL A 310 -1.23 -17.08 14.78
N LYS A 311 -1.63 -17.81 15.82
CA LYS A 311 -2.86 -17.51 16.53
C LYS A 311 -2.67 -16.29 17.43
N TRP A 312 -3.52 -15.27 17.27
CA TRP A 312 -3.54 -14.10 18.12
C TRP A 312 -4.69 -14.17 19.15
N THR A 313 -4.39 -13.79 20.39
CA THR A 313 -5.36 -13.56 21.45
C THR A 313 -5.52 -12.06 21.67
N THR A 314 -6.72 -11.54 21.40
CA THR A 314 -7.05 -10.13 21.65
C THR A 314 -7.00 -9.84 23.15
N LEU A 315 -6.34 -8.74 23.50
CA LEU A 315 -6.27 -8.23 24.86
C LEU A 315 -7.47 -7.31 25.11
N LYS A 316 -8.16 -7.48 26.24
CA LYS A 316 -9.28 -6.62 26.64
C LYS A 316 -8.77 -5.39 27.38
N PRO A 317 -8.96 -4.17 26.85
CA PRO A 317 -8.57 -2.96 27.57
C PRO A 317 -9.47 -2.78 28.80
N VAL A 318 -8.85 -2.55 29.96
CA VAL A 318 -9.55 -2.23 31.23
C VAL A 318 -9.28 -0.82 31.72
N ALA A 319 -8.23 -0.18 31.20
CA ALA A 319 -7.98 1.25 31.36
C ALA A 319 -7.25 1.79 30.13
N ALA A 320 -7.63 2.99 29.70
CA ALA A 320 -6.95 3.73 28.64
C ALA A 320 -6.87 5.19 29.08
N LYS A 321 -5.65 5.68 29.28
CA LYS A 321 -5.38 7.07 29.69
C LYS A 321 -4.42 7.72 28.72
N SER A 322 -4.53 9.04 28.59
CA SER A 322 -3.50 9.83 27.92
C SER A 322 -3.27 11.15 28.65
N ASN A 323 -2.24 11.87 28.23
CA ASN A 323 -1.97 13.22 28.73
C ASN A 323 -2.96 14.29 28.21
N LEU A 324 -3.60 14.09 27.04
CA LEU A 324 -4.49 15.10 26.45
C LEU A 324 -5.63 14.53 25.60
N ALA A 325 -5.36 13.52 24.78
CA ALA A 325 -6.38 12.88 23.95
C ALA A 325 -7.42 12.11 24.77
N LEU A 326 -8.67 12.13 24.32
CA LEU A 326 -9.70 11.26 24.89
C LEU A 326 -9.57 9.87 24.29
N LEU A 327 -9.22 8.88 25.11
CA LEU A 327 -9.21 7.48 24.73
C LEU A 327 -10.52 6.82 25.14
N THR A 328 -11.25 6.25 24.18
CA THR A 328 -12.52 5.55 24.40
C THR A 328 -12.38 4.09 24.00
N ILE A 329 -12.63 3.18 24.93
CA ILE A 329 -12.72 1.75 24.67
C ILE A 329 -14.01 1.47 23.90
N GLN A 330 -13.90 0.78 22.77
CA GLN A 330 -15.02 0.42 21.89
C GLN A 330 -15.51 -1.01 22.19
N ASP A 331 -16.72 -1.35 21.72
CA ASP A 331 -17.34 -2.67 21.93
C ASP A 331 -16.55 -3.84 21.35
N ASP A 332 -15.71 -3.58 20.34
CA ASP A 332 -14.87 -4.59 19.69
C ASP A 332 -13.48 -4.75 20.35
N ASP A 333 -13.31 -4.25 21.58
CA ASP A 333 -12.05 -4.17 22.32
C ASP A 333 -10.97 -3.27 21.67
N SER A 334 -11.31 -2.50 20.62
CA SER A 334 -10.41 -1.45 20.10
C SER A 334 -10.47 -0.18 20.94
N ILE A 335 -9.43 0.65 20.86
CA ILE A 335 -9.39 1.98 21.48
C ILE A 335 -9.46 3.02 20.37
N PHE A 336 -10.33 4.01 20.55
CA PHE A 336 -10.45 5.18 19.69
C PHE A 336 -9.95 6.43 20.42
N ALA A 337 -9.00 7.14 19.81
CA ALA A 337 -8.43 8.38 20.30
C ALA A 337 -9.05 9.59 19.59
N SER A 338 -9.58 10.52 20.38
CA SER A 338 -10.34 11.68 19.90
C SER A 338 -10.02 12.94 20.72
N GLY A 339 -10.69 14.04 20.40
CA GLY A 339 -10.48 15.32 21.06
C GLY A 339 -9.13 15.93 20.69
N ASP A 340 -8.50 16.58 21.67
CA ASP A 340 -7.26 17.33 21.44
C ASP A 340 -6.05 16.39 21.29
N MET A 341 -4.95 16.93 20.78
CA MET A 341 -3.68 16.23 20.61
C MET A 341 -2.54 17.21 20.85
N SER A 342 -1.39 16.68 21.25
CA SER A 342 -0.17 17.46 21.43
C SER A 342 0.94 16.93 20.52
N LYS A 343 2.06 17.65 20.45
CA LYS A 343 3.26 17.18 19.74
C LYS A 343 3.92 15.96 20.41
N ARG A 344 3.51 15.66 21.65
CA ARG A 344 4.02 14.58 22.50
C ARG A 344 2.86 13.94 23.25
N ASP A 345 2.17 13.01 22.61
CA ASP A 345 1.08 12.27 23.23
C ASP A 345 1.60 10.97 23.84
N ILE A 346 1.16 10.66 25.07
CA ILE A 346 1.49 9.41 25.77
C ILE A 346 0.20 8.66 26.01
N TYR A 347 0.10 7.41 25.55
CA TYR A 347 -1.03 6.52 25.82
C TYR A 347 -0.61 5.46 26.81
N ASP A 348 -1.21 5.47 28.01
CA ASP A 348 -0.98 4.49 29.06
C ASP A 348 -2.20 3.57 29.17
N LEU A 349 -1.98 2.30 28.85
CA LEU A 349 -3.04 1.34 28.58
C LEU A 349 -2.86 0.11 29.45
N SER A 350 -3.93 -0.32 30.11
CA SER A 350 -3.96 -1.56 30.89
C SER A 350 -4.90 -2.56 30.26
N TYR A 351 -4.44 -3.79 30.12
CA TYR A 351 -5.16 -4.88 29.47
C TYR A 351 -5.23 -6.12 30.33
N VAL A 352 -6.27 -6.92 30.12
CA VAL A 352 -6.39 -8.29 30.62
C VAL A 352 -6.56 -9.28 29.47
N VAL A 353 -6.13 -10.52 29.67
CA VAL A 353 -6.36 -11.59 28.70
C VAL A 353 -7.83 -12.07 28.81
N ALA A 354 -8.54 -12.10 27.67
CA ALA A 354 -9.93 -12.56 27.62
C ALA A 354 -10.06 -14.02 28.08
N GLY A 355 -11.00 -14.28 29.00
CA GLY A 355 -11.18 -15.61 29.63
C GLY A 355 -10.35 -15.84 30.89
N GLY A 356 -9.69 -14.79 31.40
CA GLY A 356 -8.69 -14.93 32.46
C GLY A 356 -7.42 -15.57 31.92
N SER A 357 -6.48 -15.92 32.79
CA SER A 357 -5.51 -16.96 32.44
C SER A 357 -6.25 -18.28 32.65
N PRO A 358 -6.66 -19.06 31.62
CA PRO A 358 -6.68 -20.47 31.87
C PRO A 358 -5.19 -20.80 32.05
N ALA A 359 -4.81 -21.13 33.27
CA ALA A 359 -3.87 -22.23 33.40
C ALA A 359 -4.36 -23.27 32.41
N THR A 360 -3.48 -23.75 31.50
CA THR A 360 -3.68 -24.90 30.63
C THR A 360 -4.09 -24.63 29.18
N ASP A 361 -3.22 -25.05 28.25
CA ASP A 361 -3.64 -25.52 26.93
C ASP A 361 -4.59 -26.71 27.10
N GLY A 362 -5.60 -26.85 26.24
CA GLY A 362 -6.71 -27.79 26.41
C GLY A 362 -6.29 -29.22 26.79
N ALA A 363 -7.10 -29.85 27.64
CA ALA A 363 -7.00 -31.22 28.16
C ALA A 363 -5.96 -32.12 27.48
N THR A 364 -4.83 -32.32 28.16
CA THR A 364 -3.92 -33.43 27.90
C THR A 364 -4.70 -34.75 28.03
N ARG A 365 -4.62 -35.63 27.02
CA ARG A 365 -5.17 -37.01 27.11
C ARG A 365 -4.44 -37.87 28.15
N SER A 366 -3.35 -37.37 28.70
CA SER A 366 -2.55 -37.92 29.78
C SER A 366 -2.74 -37.03 31.02
N GLY A 367 -2.99 -37.59 32.21
CA GLY A 367 -3.23 -36.85 33.46
C GLY A 367 -2.05 -35.99 34.00
N GLU A 368 -1.29 -35.34 33.12
CA GLU A 368 -0.28 -34.34 33.46
C GLU A 368 -0.91 -32.94 33.59
N PRO A 369 -0.48 -32.14 34.59
CA PRO A 369 -0.91 -30.75 34.72
C PRO A 369 -0.49 -29.98 33.46
N PRO A 370 -1.41 -29.30 32.78
CA PRO A 370 -1.09 -28.73 31.48
C PRO A 370 -0.16 -27.52 31.60
N GLU A 371 0.70 -27.34 30.60
CA GLU A 371 1.76 -26.33 30.65
C GLU A 371 1.19 -24.89 30.78
N PRO A 372 1.89 -23.99 31.50
CA PRO A 372 1.53 -22.59 31.53
C PRO A 372 1.75 -21.96 30.17
N ARG A 373 0.77 -21.18 29.69
CA ARG A 373 0.92 -20.38 28.46
C ARG A 373 2.15 -19.48 28.54
N LYS A 374 2.87 -19.41 27.41
CA LYS A 374 4.11 -18.67 27.24
C LYS A 374 3.91 -17.65 26.12
N TRP A 375 3.59 -16.41 26.47
CA TRP A 375 3.39 -15.34 25.48
C TRP A 375 4.73 -14.97 24.84
N THR A 376 4.80 -14.93 23.51
CA THR A 376 6.06 -14.74 22.76
C THR A 376 6.15 -13.38 22.08
N ALA A 377 5.01 -12.73 21.78
CA ALA A 377 4.98 -11.42 21.15
C ALA A 377 3.69 -10.64 21.45
N LEU A 378 3.77 -9.32 21.26
CA LEU A 378 2.65 -8.37 21.28
C LEU A 378 2.44 -7.79 19.88
N ARG A 379 1.19 -7.62 19.47
CA ARG A 379 0.80 -7.04 18.18
C ARG A 379 -0.07 -5.82 18.40
N ILE A 380 0.28 -4.73 17.71
CA ILE A 380 -0.56 -3.55 17.53
C ILE A 380 -1.16 -3.61 16.12
N GLU A 381 -2.48 -3.53 16.06
CA GLU A 381 -3.24 -3.34 14.83
C GLU A 381 -3.75 -1.91 14.79
N ALA A 382 -3.23 -1.11 13.86
CA ALA A 382 -3.70 0.23 13.54
C ALA A 382 -4.86 0.11 12.54
N ILE A 383 -6.05 0.57 12.95
CA ILE A 383 -7.32 0.28 12.27
C ILE A 383 -7.82 1.55 11.57
N PRO A 384 -8.16 1.51 10.28
CA PRO A 384 -8.75 2.65 9.59
C PRO A 384 -10.15 2.94 10.14
N ASP A 385 -10.52 4.21 10.20
CA ASP A 385 -11.81 4.67 10.71
C ASP A 385 -12.19 5.95 9.99
N GLU A 386 -13.43 6.03 9.48
CA GLU A 386 -13.92 7.18 8.69
C GLU A 386 -13.91 8.49 9.47
N ARG A 387 -13.91 8.43 10.81
CA ARG A 387 -13.84 9.61 11.68
C ARG A 387 -12.45 10.22 11.74
N LEU A 388 -11.43 9.56 11.18
CA LEU A 388 -10.03 9.98 11.19
C LEU A 388 -9.64 10.65 9.86
N PRO A 389 -8.65 11.57 9.87
CA PRO A 389 -8.15 12.20 8.65
C PRO A 389 -7.74 11.15 7.61
N LYS A 390 -8.22 11.28 6.36
CA LYS A 390 -8.01 10.30 5.27
C LYS A 390 -8.34 8.84 5.66
N ASN A 391 -9.35 8.64 6.49
CA ASN A 391 -9.76 7.35 7.04
C ASN A 391 -8.70 6.67 7.94
N GLY A 392 -7.74 7.45 8.48
CA GLY A 392 -6.74 6.98 9.44
C GLY A 392 -5.72 5.99 8.85
N PRO A 393 -5.15 5.09 9.68
CA PRO A 393 -5.48 4.82 11.09
C PRO A 393 -4.96 5.86 12.10
N GLY A 394 -4.13 6.82 11.67
CA GLY A 394 -3.58 7.87 12.53
C GLY A 394 -4.40 9.16 12.55
N ARG A 395 -4.02 10.09 13.43
CA ARG A 395 -4.74 11.36 13.67
C ARG A 395 -4.07 12.57 13.06
N VAL A 396 -2.95 12.43 12.33
CA VAL A 396 -2.21 13.60 11.82
C VAL A 396 -3.11 14.47 10.95
N TYR A 397 -3.23 15.73 11.37
CA TYR A 397 -3.80 16.83 10.63
C TYR A 397 -2.80 17.99 10.69
N TYR A 398 -1.97 18.12 9.65
CA TYR A 398 -0.89 19.09 9.59
C TYR A 398 -0.89 19.70 8.20
N GLU A 399 -1.34 20.96 8.10
CA GLU A 399 -1.59 21.64 6.82
C GLU A 399 -2.62 20.92 5.93
N GLY A 400 -3.53 20.17 6.56
CA GLY A 400 -4.58 19.37 5.92
C GLY A 400 -4.67 17.95 6.50
N PRO A 401 -5.66 17.15 6.07
CA PRO A 401 -5.85 15.79 6.54
C PRO A 401 -4.74 14.88 6.01
N PHE A 402 -3.98 14.24 6.90
CA PHE A 402 -2.85 13.37 6.53
C PHE A 402 -3.02 11.92 6.96
N GLY A 403 -3.67 11.64 8.10
CA GLY A 403 -4.05 10.28 8.52
C GLY A 403 -2.91 9.37 8.99
N ASP A 404 -1.69 9.90 9.08
CA ASP A 404 -0.51 9.21 9.60
C ASP A 404 -0.48 9.22 11.14
N PHE A 405 0.46 8.48 11.72
CA PHE A 405 0.90 8.60 13.11
C PHE A 405 2.42 8.43 13.19
N PHE A 406 3.02 8.74 14.33
CA PHE A 406 4.44 8.54 14.56
C PHE A 406 4.68 7.94 15.94
N LEU A 407 4.79 6.61 16.01
CA LEU A 407 5.06 5.89 17.27
C LEU A 407 6.57 5.87 17.52
N SER A 408 7.05 6.73 18.41
CA SER A 408 8.47 6.90 18.70
C SER A 408 8.98 5.94 19.78
N THR A 409 8.11 5.53 20.71
CA THR A 409 8.52 4.57 21.76
C THR A 409 7.35 3.71 22.18
N ILE A 410 7.62 2.43 22.43
CA ILE A 410 6.69 1.51 23.09
C ILE A 410 7.38 0.79 24.25
N THR A 411 6.72 0.71 25.38
CA THR A 411 7.14 -0.12 26.52
C THR A 411 6.00 -1.03 26.95
N VAL A 412 6.37 -2.21 27.45
CA VAL A 412 5.43 -3.24 27.89
C VAL A 412 5.86 -3.74 29.26
N SER A 413 4.91 -3.94 30.14
CA SER A 413 5.09 -4.69 31.39
C SER A 413 3.98 -5.73 31.54
N ALA A 414 4.28 -6.81 32.23
CA ALA A 414 3.35 -7.89 32.53
C ALA A 414 3.32 -8.10 34.04
N ASP A 415 2.13 -8.01 34.64
CA ASP A 415 1.93 -8.05 36.10
C ASP A 415 2.88 -7.11 36.88
N GLY A 416 3.14 -5.92 36.32
CA GLY A 416 4.03 -4.91 36.89
C GLY A 416 5.53 -5.11 36.64
N GLN A 417 5.94 -6.22 36.01
CA GLN A 417 7.34 -6.47 35.65
C GLN A 417 7.63 -6.04 34.21
N PRO A 418 8.70 -5.27 33.94
CA PRO A 418 9.07 -4.88 32.58
C PRO A 418 9.31 -6.09 31.66
N VAL A 419 8.75 -6.04 30.45
CA VAL A 419 8.96 -7.05 29.41
C VAL A 419 9.92 -6.47 28.36
N LYS A 420 11.10 -7.07 28.24
CA LYS A 420 12.09 -6.66 27.25
C LYS A 420 11.63 -7.05 25.84
N LEU A 421 11.63 -6.09 24.91
CA LEU A 421 11.37 -6.30 23.49
C LEU A 421 12.70 -6.43 22.73
N THR A 422 12.84 -7.39 21.81
CA THR A 422 14.10 -7.67 21.08
C THR A 422 14.06 -7.39 19.59
N GLY A 423 12.88 -7.11 19.05
CA GLY A 423 12.74 -6.69 17.68
C GLY A 423 11.28 -6.48 17.31
N ALA A 424 11.08 -5.78 16.21
CA ALA A 424 9.75 -5.54 15.67
C ALA A 424 9.71 -5.74 14.16
N THR A 425 8.54 -6.10 13.66
CA THR A 425 8.22 -6.17 12.23
C THR A 425 6.94 -5.39 11.97
N GLN A 426 6.70 -4.99 10.73
CA GLN A 426 5.50 -4.23 10.35
C GLN A 426 4.98 -4.64 8.96
N SER A 427 3.67 -4.48 8.75
CA SER A 427 3.05 -4.69 7.44
C SER A 427 3.38 -3.58 6.44
N PHE A 428 3.62 -2.36 6.93
CA PHE A 428 3.96 -1.19 6.14
C PHE A 428 4.79 -0.20 6.95
N ALA A 429 5.71 0.50 6.27
CA ALA A 429 6.48 1.59 6.83
C ALA A 429 6.74 2.66 5.75
N ASN A 430 6.72 3.92 6.14
CA ASN A 430 7.19 5.00 5.29
C ASN A 430 8.73 5.08 5.32
N GLY A 431 9.37 4.42 4.35
CA GLY A 431 10.83 4.38 4.25
C GLY A 431 11.48 3.77 5.49
N GLY A 432 12.44 4.47 6.09
CA GLY A 432 13.16 4.02 7.30
C GLY A 432 12.35 4.07 8.60
N ASN A 433 11.12 4.62 8.59
CA ASN A 433 10.29 4.77 9.79
C ASN A 433 9.57 3.44 10.14
N THR A 434 10.36 2.43 10.53
CA THR A 434 9.90 1.07 10.81
C THR A 434 9.43 0.90 12.26
N ALA A 435 8.71 -0.19 12.57
CA ALA A 435 8.31 -0.51 13.94
C ALA A 435 9.50 -0.76 14.87
N ALA A 436 10.65 -1.19 14.34
CA ALA A 436 11.87 -1.40 15.11
C ALA A 436 12.44 -0.08 15.66
N MET A 437 12.18 1.05 14.99
CA MET A 437 12.58 2.36 15.49
C MET A 437 11.83 2.77 16.76
N ALA A 438 10.67 2.18 17.05
CA ALA A 438 9.99 2.43 18.33
C ALA A 438 10.68 1.76 19.55
N LEU A 439 11.80 1.05 19.32
CA LEU A 439 12.58 0.32 20.33
C LEU A 439 13.99 0.89 20.54
N ASP A 440 14.39 1.93 19.80
CA ASP A 440 15.77 2.43 19.76
C ASP A 440 16.07 3.55 20.79
N GLU A 441 15.07 3.89 21.61
CA GLU A 441 15.11 4.95 22.63
C GLU A 441 15.34 6.37 22.07
N ASN A 442 15.23 6.57 20.75
CA ASN A 442 15.37 7.86 20.09
C ASN A 442 13.99 8.43 19.71
N GLN A 443 13.60 9.53 20.37
CA GLN A 443 12.30 10.19 20.15
C GLN A 443 12.15 10.83 18.76
N GLN A 444 13.23 10.94 17.98
CA GLN A 444 13.20 11.48 16.62
C GLN A 444 12.93 10.41 15.55
N THR A 445 13.06 9.14 15.90
CA THR A 445 12.77 7.99 15.05
C THR A 445 11.51 7.28 15.55
N GLY A 446 10.87 6.50 14.69
CA GLY A 446 9.61 5.86 15.05
C GLY A 446 8.93 5.19 13.87
N TRP A 447 7.79 4.56 14.14
CA TRP A 447 6.96 3.93 13.12
C TRP A 447 5.97 4.91 12.52
N SER A 448 5.96 5.02 11.19
CA SER A 448 5.00 5.84 10.42
C SER A 448 4.45 5.04 9.25
N ILE A 449 3.18 5.31 8.93
CA ILE A 449 2.43 4.67 7.84
C ILE A 449 2.11 5.63 6.71
N ASN A 450 2.76 6.79 6.62
CA ASN A 450 2.50 7.74 5.55
C ASN A 450 2.62 7.07 4.15
N GLY A 451 1.57 7.19 3.33
CA GLY A 451 1.40 6.49 2.06
C GLY A 451 0.51 5.23 2.17
N GLY A 452 0.22 4.77 3.39
CA GLY A 452 -0.63 3.62 3.70
C GLY A 452 -2.02 3.97 4.23
N GLN A 453 -2.44 5.23 4.18
CA GLN A 453 -3.71 5.68 4.78
C GLN A 453 -4.94 4.91 4.28
N GLY A 454 -5.96 4.82 5.13
CA GLY A 454 -7.22 4.14 4.84
C GLY A 454 -7.13 2.61 4.78
N LYS A 455 -6.00 2.03 5.22
CA LYS A 455 -5.78 0.58 5.30
C LYS A 455 -5.39 0.17 6.71
N PRO A 456 -5.70 -1.06 7.13
CA PRO A 456 -5.18 -1.61 8.38
C PRO A 456 -3.68 -1.85 8.26
N HIS A 457 -2.96 -1.57 9.35
CA HIS A 457 -1.53 -1.85 9.46
C HIS A 457 -1.22 -2.55 10.77
N VAL A 458 -0.20 -3.38 10.75
CA VAL A 458 0.18 -4.22 11.88
C VAL A 458 1.64 -3.98 12.21
N ALA A 459 1.95 -3.86 13.51
CA ALA A 459 3.29 -4.01 14.04
C ALA A 459 3.32 -5.14 15.07
N VAL A 460 4.34 -5.99 15.01
CA VAL A 460 4.56 -7.11 15.95
C VAL A 460 5.88 -6.89 16.67
N PHE A 461 5.84 -6.89 18.00
CA PHE A 461 6.97 -6.70 18.91
C PHE A 461 7.26 -8.02 19.64
N ARG A 462 8.45 -8.57 19.43
CA ARG A 462 8.85 -9.87 20.00
C ARG A 462 9.42 -9.70 21.40
N PHE A 463 9.04 -10.58 22.32
CA PHE A 463 9.58 -10.60 23.67
C PHE A 463 10.94 -11.29 23.68
N ALA A 464 11.87 -10.77 24.49
CA ALA A 464 13.20 -11.36 24.66
C ALA A 464 13.12 -12.78 25.24
N THR A 465 12.22 -12.95 26.20
CA THR A 465 11.92 -14.19 26.91
C THR A 465 10.41 -14.34 26.97
N PRO A 466 9.86 -15.54 26.70
CA PRO A 466 8.43 -15.73 26.79
C PRO A 466 7.88 -15.38 28.18
N VAL A 467 6.78 -14.64 28.21
CA VAL A 467 6.12 -14.22 29.44
C VAL A 467 5.15 -15.30 29.88
N THR A 468 5.40 -15.92 31.05
CA THR A 468 4.61 -17.04 31.55
C THR A 468 3.57 -16.59 32.57
N LYS A 469 2.36 -17.17 32.53
CA LYS A 469 1.30 -16.98 33.54
C LYS A 469 0.72 -15.56 33.67
N SER A 470 1.11 -14.62 32.81
CA SER A 470 0.58 -13.26 32.89
C SER A 470 -0.85 -13.15 32.39
N ALA A 471 -1.69 -12.54 33.23
CA ALA A 471 -3.08 -12.22 32.93
C ALA A 471 -3.29 -10.73 32.65
N ARG A 472 -2.30 -9.88 32.99
CA ARG A 472 -2.33 -8.43 32.81
C ARG A 472 -1.12 -7.94 32.03
N PHE A 473 -1.37 -7.04 31.09
CA PHE A 473 -0.35 -6.30 30.36
C PHE A 473 -0.61 -4.80 30.49
N ASP A 474 0.42 -4.04 30.81
CA ASP A 474 0.39 -2.58 30.75
C ASP A 474 1.33 -2.14 29.61
N VAL A 475 0.80 -1.32 28.69
CA VAL A 475 1.48 -0.86 27.48
C VAL A 475 1.49 0.66 27.49
N SER A 476 2.68 1.27 27.39
CA SER A 476 2.83 2.71 27.21
C SER A 476 3.36 3.01 25.82
N MET A 477 2.70 3.91 25.10
CA MET A 477 3.06 4.34 23.75
C MET A 477 3.30 5.84 23.70
N LEU A 478 4.47 6.25 23.21
CA LEU A 478 4.83 7.64 23.00
C LEU A 478 4.72 7.98 21.50
N PHE A 479 3.95 9.02 21.21
CA PHE A 479 3.84 9.60 19.88
C PHE A 479 4.44 11.00 19.89
N GLU A 480 5.64 11.15 19.32
CA GLU A 480 6.38 12.40 19.37
C GLU A 480 6.96 12.79 18.02
N ARG A 481 6.64 14.01 17.58
CA ARG A 481 7.15 14.61 16.35
C ARG A 481 7.10 16.13 16.44
N TYR A 482 7.69 16.84 15.47
CA TYR A 482 7.63 18.31 15.41
C TYR A 482 6.20 18.86 15.19
N TYR A 483 5.24 17.99 14.84
CA TYR A 483 3.79 18.22 14.83
C TYR A 483 3.05 17.09 15.60
N ALA A 484 1.77 17.27 15.88
CA ALA A 484 0.97 16.28 16.60
C ALA A 484 0.66 15.06 15.72
N ALA A 485 1.04 13.86 16.18
CA ALA A 485 1.06 12.66 15.34
C ALA A 485 0.65 11.36 16.06
N SER A 486 -0.40 11.41 16.87
CA SER A 486 -0.86 10.22 17.61
C SER A 486 -1.73 9.27 16.78
N LEU A 487 -1.77 8.01 17.20
CA LEU A 487 -2.58 6.95 16.58
C LEU A 487 -4.07 7.14 16.89
N GLY A 488 -4.94 6.85 15.92
CA GLY A 488 -6.38 7.15 16.00
C GLY A 488 -7.22 5.99 16.49
N ARG A 489 -7.19 4.85 15.79
CA ARG A 489 -7.89 3.63 16.25
C ARG A 489 -6.95 2.45 16.19
N PHE A 490 -6.95 1.66 17.26
CA PHE A 490 -6.06 0.51 17.33
C PHE A 490 -6.56 -0.58 18.27
N LYS A 491 -5.99 -1.77 18.11
CA LYS A 491 -6.24 -2.95 18.95
C LYS A 491 -4.92 -3.60 19.31
N VAL A 492 -4.86 -4.22 20.49
CA VAL A 492 -3.67 -4.90 20.99
C VAL A 492 -3.97 -6.37 21.20
N SER A 493 -3.02 -7.23 20.86
CA SER A 493 -3.14 -8.69 21.01
C SER A 493 -1.79 -9.30 21.36
N VAL A 494 -1.81 -10.52 21.90
CA VAL A 494 -0.61 -11.32 22.21
C VAL A 494 -0.73 -12.70 21.57
N THR A 495 0.40 -13.38 21.38
CA THR A 495 0.42 -14.76 20.88
C THR A 495 1.28 -15.64 21.77
N ASP A 496 0.82 -16.86 21.97
CA ASP A 496 1.51 -17.97 22.66
C ASP A 496 2.01 -19.03 21.66
N ASP A 497 1.87 -18.75 20.36
CA ASP A 497 2.37 -19.62 19.30
C ASP A 497 3.91 -19.69 19.34
N HIS A 498 4.44 -20.89 19.15
CA HIS A 498 5.89 -21.13 19.13
C HIS A 498 6.52 -20.73 17.80
N ARG A 499 5.74 -20.59 16.73
CA ARG A 499 6.24 -20.09 15.45
C ARG A 499 6.65 -18.62 15.58
N PRO A 500 7.66 -18.15 14.82
CA PRO A 500 8.03 -16.74 14.82
C PRO A 500 6.85 -15.84 14.45
N ALA A 501 6.42 -15.00 15.38
CA ALA A 501 5.38 -14.02 15.12
C ALA A 501 5.94 -12.85 14.33
N GLU A 502 5.45 -12.68 13.10
CA GLU A 502 5.79 -11.55 12.22
C GLU A 502 4.52 -10.80 11.79
N ALA A 503 4.66 -9.50 11.54
CA ALA A 503 3.59 -8.70 10.99
C ALA A 503 3.24 -9.17 9.57
N SER A 504 1.95 -9.20 9.28
CA SER A 504 1.41 -9.58 7.97
C SER A 504 0.39 -8.54 7.53
N SER A 505 0.31 -8.29 6.22
CA SER A 505 -0.78 -7.53 5.59
C SER A 505 -2.05 -8.36 5.43
N LEU A 506 -2.00 -9.66 5.75
CA LEU A 506 -3.14 -10.57 5.66
C LEU A 506 -4.26 -10.11 6.61
N PRO A 507 -5.50 -9.92 6.11
CA PRO A 507 -6.66 -9.63 6.95
C PRO A 507 -6.87 -10.70 8.05
N ALA A 508 -7.32 -10.27 9.23
CA ALA A 508 -7.49 -11.14 10.40
C ALA A 508 -8.42 -12.35 10.14
N GLU A 509 -9.48 -12.17 9.34
CA GLU A 509 -10.38 -13.26 8.94
C GLU A 509 -9.65 -14.34 8.14
N LEU A 510 -8.80 -13.94 7.18
CA LEU A 510 -8.04 -14.88 6.36
C LEU A 510 -6.94 -15.58 7.17
N ALA A 511 -6.31 -14.88 8.11
CA ALA A 511 -5.39 -15.49 9.06
C ALA A 511 -6.10 -16.59 9.88
N THR A 512 -7.34 -16.36 10.29
CA THR A 512 -8.16 -17.36 10.99
C THR A 512 -8.47 -18.56 10.10
N ASP A 513 -8.81 -18.33 8.84
CA ASP A 513 -9.07 -19.39 7.86
C ASP A 513 -7.81 -20.25 7.59
N LEU A 514 -6.62 -19.65 7.54
CA LEU A 514 -5.36 -20.37 7.35
C LEU A 514 -4.96 -21.23 8.56
N LEU A 515 -5.39 -20.88 9.78
CA LEU A 515 -5.16 -21.71 10.97
C LEU A 515 -6.00 -23.00 10.99
N ILE A 516 -7.05 -23.07 10.18
CA ILE A 516 -7.87 -24.29 10.02
C ILE A 516 -7.14 -25.24 9.07
N PRO A 517 -7.00 -26.54 9.41
CA PRO A 517 -6.41 -27.55 8.51
C PRO A 517 -7.09 -27.55 7.14
N ARG A 518 -6.32 -27.71 6.06
CA ARG A 518 -6.79 -27.54 4.68
C ARG A 518 -8.05 -28.36 4.37
N GLU A 519 -8.06 -29.60 4.82
CA GLU A 519 -9.14 -30.58 4.67
C GLU A 519 -10.41 -30.22 5.46
N SER A 520 -10.29 -29.33 6.44
CA SER A 520 -11.39 -28.87 7.30
C SER A 520 -11.94 -27.49 6.90
N ARG A 521 -11.35 -26.83 5.89
CA ARG A 521 -11.83 -25.53 5.41
C ARG A 521 -13.11 -25.70 4.59
N SER A 522 -14.10 -24.88 4.89
CA SER A 522 -15.33 -24.81 4.11
C SER A 522 -15.09 -24.20 2.72
N PRO A 523 -15.97 -24.44 1.73
CA PRO A 523 -15.85 -23.85 0.41
C PRO A 523 -15.77 -22.31 0.41
N ALA A 524 -16.50 -21.65 1.32
CA ALA A 524 -16.45 -20.20 1.47
C ALA A 524 -15.08 -19.69 1.95
N GLN A 525 -14.43 -20.43 2.85
CA GLN A 525 -13.08 -20.09 3.33
C GLN A 525 -12.04 -20.25 2.23
N VAL A 526 -12.13 -21.34 1.45
CA VAL A 526 -11.25 -21.56 0.31
C VAL A 526 -11.44 -20.47 -0.76
N ASP A 527 -12.68 -20.09 -1.05
CA ASP A 527 -13.00 -19.02 -2.01
C ASP A 527 -12.45 -17.66 -1.55
N ARG A 528 -12.60 -17.29 -0.28
CA ARG A 528 -12.01 -16.06 0.27
C ARG A 528 -10.49 -16.04 0.15
N LEU A 529 -9.82 -17.13 0.52
CA LEU A 529 -8.36 -17.27 0.39
C LEU A 529 -7.91 -17.17 -1.07
N LEU A 530 -8.64 -17.81 -1.98
CA LEU A 530 -8.35 -17.76 -3.42
C LEU A 530 -8.50 -16.34 -3.98
N LYS A 531 -9.57 -15.63 -3.61
CA LYS A 531 -9.79 -14.24 -4.02
C LYS A 531 -8.69 -13.32 -3.52
N HIS A 532 -8.27 -13.47 -2.26
CA HIS A 532 -7.16 -12.70 -1.72
C HIS A 532 -5.84 -13.01 -2.43
N PHE A 533 -5.52 -14.30 -2.64
CA PHE A 533 -4.38 -14.69 -3.46
C PHE A 533 -4.40 -14.03 -4.84
N ALA A 534 -5.53 -14.08 -5.55
CA ALA A 534 -5.66 -13.47 -6.87
C ALA A 534 -5.48 -11.93 -6.85
N SER A 535 -5.87 -11.28 -5.74
CA SER A 535 -5.67 -9.83 -5.52
C SER A 535 -4.21 -9.42 -5.33
N GLU A 536 -3.29 -10.36 -5.13
CA GLU A 536 -1.86 -10.09 -4.92
C GLU A 536 -0.94 -10.83 -5.91
N ALA A 537 -1.42 -11.91 -6.55
CA ALA A 537 -0.63 -12.77 -7.44
C ALA A 537 0.08 -11.97 -8.56
N PRO A 538 1.41 -12.04 -8.71
CA PRO A 538 2.14 -11.31 -9.75
C PRO A 538 1.59 -11.54 -11.17
N GLU A 539 1.11 -12.75 -11.44
CA GLU A 539 0.53 -13.17 -12.71
C GLU A 539 -0.71 -12.36 -13.13
N LEU A 540 -1.36 -11.68 -12.19
CA LEU A 540 -2.58 -10.89 -12.41
C LEU A 540 -2.34 -9.37 -12.36
N VAL A 541 -1.08 -8.90 -12.42
CA VAL A 541 -0.74 -7.48 -12.36
C VAL A 541 -1.46 -6.64 -13.43
N GLY A 542 -1.55 -7.14 -14.67
CA GLY A 542 -2.25 -6.46 -15.76
C GLY A 542 -3.76 -6.34 -15.54
N GLU A 543 -4.40 -7.34 -14.93
CA GLU A 543 -5.82 -7.28 -14.57
C GLU A 543 -6.06 -6.32 -13.40
N ARG A 544 -5.17 -6.30 -12.42
CA ARG A 544 -5.25 -5.34 -11.30
C ARG A 544 -5.02 -3.89 -11.73
N ALA A 545 -4.21 -3.65 -12.77
CA ALA A 545 -4.05 -2.31 -13.33
C ALA A 545 -5.38 -1.74 -13.86
N LYS A 546 -6.25 -2.58 -14.44
CA LYS A 546 -7.60 -2.18 -14.88
C LYS A 546 -8.49 -1.79 -13.70
N ILE A 547 -8.45 -2.56 -12.62
CA ILE A 547 -9.16 -2.25 -11.37
C ILE A 547 -8.64 -0.94 -10.76
N ALA A 548 -7.32 -0.73 -10.75
CA ALA A 548 -6.72 0.50 -10.26
C ALA A 548 -7.15 1.71 -11.09
N ALA A 549 -7.25 1.58 -12.42
CA ALA A 549 -7.75 2.63 -13.31
C ALA A 549 -9.22 3.00 -13.05
N LEU A 550 -10.07 2.02 -12.68
CA LEU A 550 -11.45 2.30 -12.23
C LEU A 550 -11.48 3.01 -10.88
N ARG A 551 -10.67 2.57 -9.91
CA ARG A 551 -10.55 3.21 -8.60
C ARG A 551 -10.11 4.67 -8.70
N ALA A 552 -9.18 4.98 -9.60
CA ALA A 552 -8.71 6.34 -9.86
C ALA A 552 -9.81 7.28 -10.39
N GLN A 553 -10.91 6.74 -10.93
CA GLN A 553 -12.05 7.52 -11.41
C GLN A 553 -13.11 7.81 -10.33
N LEU A 554 -12.94 7.29 -9.10
CA LEU A 554 -13.91 7.53 -8.03
C LEU A 554 -13.92 9.01 -7.63
N PRO A 555 -15.03 9.74 -7.84
CA PRO A 555 -15.09 11.14 -7.45
C PRO A 555 -15.13 11.28 -5.92
N ALA A 556 -14.39 12.25 -5.38
CA ALA A 556 -14.48 12.64 -3.98
C ALA A 556 -15.72 13.51 -3.74
N PHE A 557 -16.30 13.44 -2.55
CA PHE A 557 -17.30 14.41 -2.12
C PHE A 557 -16.61 15.75 -1.82
N PRO A 558 -17.25 16.89 -2.13
CA PRO A 558 -16.80 18.16 -1.57
C PRO A 558 -16.97 18.13 -0.05
N THR A 559 -16.03 18.70 0.69
CA THR A 559 -16.08 18.75 2.16
C THR A 559 -16.45 20.15 2.66
N THR A 560 -16.98 20.23 3.88
CA THR A 560 -17.21 21.48 4.60
C THR A 560 -16.83 21.33 6.08
N LEU A 561 -16.31 22.40 6.69
CA LEU A 561 -16.04 22.41 8.14
C LEU A 561 -17.34 22.59 8.91
N ILE A 562 -17.53 21.79 9.96
CA ILE A 562 -18.67 21.91 10.87
C ILE A 562 -18.20 22.17 12.30
N LEU A 563 -19.02 22.88 13.09
CA LEU A 563 -18.85 22.92 14.54
C LEU A 563 -19.59 21.75 15.15
N ARG A 564 -18.87 20.86 15.82
CA ARG A 564 -19.43 19.70 16.52
C ARG A 564 -19.15 19.81 18.00
N GLU A 565 -20.20 19.86 18.81
CA GLU A 565 -20.08 19.91 20.26
C GLU A 565 -19.29 18.71 20.81
N ARG A 566 -18.44 18.96 21.81
CA ARG A 566 -17.67 17.90 22.46
C ARG A 566 -18.53 17.10 23.42
N PRO A 567 -18.22 15.80 23.64
CA PRO A 567 -18.89 15.01 24.66
C PRO A 567 -18.84 15.68 26.04
N ALA A 568 -19.96 15.64 26.77
CA ALA A 568 -20.08 16.27 28.09
C ALA A 568 -19.06 15.74 29.12
N ASN A 569 -18.53 14.53 28.92
CA ASN A 569 -17.50 13.93 29.77
C ASN A 569 -16.06 14.29 29.35
N ASN A 570 -15.87 15.13 28.33
CA ASN A 570 -14.58 15.62 27.86
C ASN A 570 -14.62 17.10 27.42
N PRO A 571 -15.07 18.02 28.29
CA PRO A 571 -15.10 19.44 27.96
C PRO A 571 -13.68 20.00 27.88
N ARG A 572 -13.50 21.11 27.14
CA ARG A 572 -12.24 21.86 27.19
C ARG A 572 -12.23 22.78 28.40
N ALA A 573 -11.27 22.59 29.30
CA ALA A 573 -11.04 23.51 30.40
C ALA A 573 -10.61 24.88 29.86
N THR A 574 -11.36 25.92 30.24
CA THR A 574 -11.05 27.32 29.94
C THR A 574 -10.75 28.05 31.25
N HIS A 575 -9.72 28.87 31.24
CA HIS A 575 -9.35 29.69 32.38
C HIS A 575 -9.52 31.17 32.02
N ARG A 576 -9.80 32.01 33.02
CA ARG A 576 -9.53 33.43 32.89
C ARG A 576 -8.02 33.63 32.86
N HIS A 577 -7.55 34.56 32.04
CA HIS A 577 -6.12 34.86 31.93
C HIS A 577 -5.77 36.20 32.59
N HIS A 578 -4.57 36.32 33.15
CA HIS A 578 -4.11 37.60 33.68
C HIS A 578 -3.92 38.58 32.52
N ARG A 579 -4.82 39.56 32.41
CA ARG A 579 -4.85 40.54 31.31
C ARG A 579 -4.86 39.89 29.92
N GLY A 580 -5.58 38.78 29.76
CA GLY A 580 -5.66 38.08 28.48
C GLY A 580 -4.37 37.36 28.05
N GLU A 581 -3.35 37.29 28.92
CA GLU A 581 -2.08 36.64 28.61
C GLU A 581 -2.22 35.12 28.63
N PHE A 582 -2.12 34.47 27.47
CA PHE A 582 -2.31 33.03 27.30
C PHE A 582 -1.46 32.20 28.26
N LEU A 583 -0.21 32.63 28.51
CA LEU A 583 0.73 31.91 29.38
C LEU A 583 0.47 32.11 30.89
N GLN A 584 -0.51 32.93 31.27
CA GLN A 584 -0.84 33.22 32.68
C GLN A 584 -2.30 32.87 33.02
N PRO A 585 -2.69 31.58 32.98
CA PRO A 585 -4.01 31.15 33.42
C PRO A 585 -4.20 31.47 34.91
N LYS A 586 -5.42 31.81 35.29
CA LYS A 586 -5.85 32.04 36.67
C LYS A 586 -6.92 31.03 37.04
N GLU A 587 -8.15 31.47 37.31
CA GLU A 587 -9.23 30.57 37.71
C GLU A 587 -9.92 29.90 36.52
N LEU A 588 -10.43 28.70 36.75
CA LEU A 588 -11.34 28.01 35.82
C LEU A 588 -12.64 28.81 35.69
N VAL A 589 -13.18 28.82 34.48
CA VAL A 589 -14.49 29.41 34.16
C VAL A 589 -15.39 28.37 33.52
N GLU A 590 -16.67 28.41 33.89
CA GLU A 590 -17.68 27.54 33.32
C GLU A 590 -18.23 28.15 32.02
N PRO A 591 -18.61 27.32 31.03
CA PRO A 591 -19.33 27.78 29.84
C PRO A 591 -20.62 28.52 30.19
N ALA A 592 -20.81 29.73 29.66
CA ALA A 592 -22.06 30.48 29.79
C ALA A 592 -22.24 31.45 28.62
N VAL A 593 -23.49 31.85 28.36
CA VAL A 593 -23.78 33.03 27.53
C VAL A 593 -23.44 34.31 28.31
N LEU A 594 -23.32 35.44 27.62
CA LEU A 594 -23.06 36.73 28.27
C LEU A 594 -24.20 37.07 29.25
N ALA A 595 -23.85 37.28 30.53
CA ALA A 595 -24.84 37.60 31.58
C ALA A 595 -25.62 38.91 31.31
N ALA A 596 -25.03 39.81 30.51
CA ALA A 596 -25.67 41.05 30.06
C ALA A 596 -26.83 40.83 29.07
N LEU A 597 -26.93 39.65 28.45
CA LEU A 597 -27.98 39.30 27.49
C LEU A 597 -29.15 38.60 28.21
N PRO A 598 -30.38 38.72 27.67
CA PRO A 598 -31.51 37.94 28.15
C PRO A 598 -31.16 36.45 28.21
N GLN A 599 -31.37 35.84 29.37
CA GLN A 599 -31.15 34.42 29.54
C GLN A 599 -32.23 33.66 28.77
N LEU A 600 -31.81 32.66 27.99
CA LEU A 600 -32.75 31.72 27.39
C LEU A 600 -33.19 30.73 28.47
N ASP A 601 -34.49 30.47 28.56
CA ASP A 601 -35.00 29.40 29.42
C ASP A 601 -34.35 28.07 28.99
N ALA A 602 -33.80 27.33 29.96
CA ALA A 602 -33.29 26.00 29.70
C ALA A 602 -34.44 25.11 29.19
N LYS A 603 -34.30 24.57 27.98
CA LYS A 603 -35.24 23.60 27.41
C LYS A 603 -34.95 22.19 27.87
#